data_AF-A0A1M7AFH4-F1
#
_entry.id   AF-A0A1M7AFH4-F1
#
_cell.length_a   1.000
_cell.length_b   1.000
_cell.length_c   1.000
_cell.angle_alpha   90.00
_cell.angle_beta   90.00
_cell.angle_gamma   90.00
#
_symmetry.space_group_name_H-M   'P 1'
#
loop_
_entity.id
_entity.type
_entity.pdbx_description
1 polymer ?
#
loop_
_entity_poly.entity_id
_entity_poly.type
_entity_poly.pdbx_seq_one_letter_code
_entity_poly.pdbx_strand_id
1 'polypeptide(L)'
;MRLYKFLFIICSIFISSYSIACLNGTQKELSTGTTLFADYDDIVPNGHHFFTDNLTDDLVKLDSLYTVQPKIDYLIEKGIIYIIQGKFQKAIDLYLDIEKQKPNQYSTASNLGTAYELIGDNKNALKWITKALELNPNSHEKSEWIHVNILRIKLGELPLNSKNLINQDFGNEDSPKTNLSTAEIKELINYIYYQLNERMSFVKPKNDIVAHLLFDYGNSLYLIKDFKNAKIAYDKAVEYGNTSSLLQKRLNLVKRNQQEKSNETQDSKKSITFFKEHWDTILISVLAVVIFFFVFKNKQGKTRR
;
A
#
# COMPACT_ATOMS: atom_id res chain seq x y z
N MET A 1 26.07 -46.36 33.41
CA MET A 1 24.74 -47.02 33.38
C MET A 1 23.94 -46.54 34.59
N ARG A 2 22.95 -45.64 34.39
CA ARG A 2 21.95 -45.04 35.31
C ARG A 2 21.58 -43.67 34.70
N LEU A 3 20.62 -43.55 33.77
CA LEU A 3 19.16 -43.58 33.92
C LEU A 3 18.62 -42.41 34.76
N TYR A 4 18.36 -41.24 34.14
CA TYR A 4 17.42 -40.24 34.65
C TYR A 4 16.70 -39.47 33.51
N LYS A 5 15.45 -39.87 33.33
CA LYS A 5 14.23 -39.06 33.14
C LYS A 5 14.16 -38.06 31.98
N PHE A 6 13.45 -38.51 30.94
CA PHE A 6 12.61 -37.70 30.08
C PHE A 6 11.80 -36.67 30.89
N LEU A 7 11.95 -35.39 30.58
CA LEU A 7 10.95 -34.38 30.90
C LEU A 7 10.40 -33.85 29.57
N PHE A 8 9.20 -34.32 29.25
CA PHE A 8 8.31 -33.79 28.25
C PHE A 8 8.01 -32.31 28.59
N ILE A 9 8.43 -31.39 27.73
CA ILE A 9 7.79 -30.07 27.64
C ILE A 9 7.09 -30.05 26.28
N ILE A 10 5.85 -30.51 26.27
CA ILE A 10 4.90 -30.15 25.22
C ILE A 10 4.58 -28.67 25.48
N CYS A 11 5.30 -27.78 24.80
CA CYS A 11 4.78 -26.45 24.56
C CYS A 11 3.61 -26.62 23.59
N SER A 12 2.41 -26.72 24.15
CA SER A 12 1.16 -26.51 23.44
C SER A 12 1.19 -25.07 22.91
N ILE A 13 1.76 -24.89 21.71
CA ILE A 13 1.54 -23.67 20.95
C ILE A 13 0.05 -23.70 20.64
N PHE A 14 -0.72 -22.94 21.41
CA PHE A 14 -2.03 -22.45 21.00
C PHE A 14 -1.79 -21.61 19.75
N ILE A 15 -1.69 -22.28 18.60
CA ILE A 15 -1.87 -21.64 17.31
C ILE A 15 -3.37 -21.33 17.30
N SER A 16 -3.73 -20.16 17.82
CA SER A 16 -5.01 -19.54 17.50
C SER A 16 -5.10 -19.62 15.98
N SER A 17 -6.05 -20.40 15.48
CA SER A 17 -6.37 -20.50 14.07
C SER A 17 -6.77 -19.12 13.57
N TYR A 18 -5.78 -18.32 13.20
CA TYR A 18 -5.96 -17.23 12.27
C TYR A 18 -6.46 -17.90 11.00
N SER A 19 -7.76 -17.82 10.75
CA SER A 19 -8.29 -18.03 9.42
C SER A 19 -7.56 -17.04 8.51
N ILE A 20 -6.59 -17.52 7.74
CA ILE A 20 -5.88 -16.75 6.71
C ILE A 20 -6.87 -16.56 5.57
N ALA A 21 -7.76 -15.60 5.77
CA ALA A 21 -8.90 -15.38 4.94
C ALA A 21 -8.93 -13.89 4.60
N CYS A 22 -7.97 -13.48 3.76
CA CYS A 22 -7.99 -12.44 2.72
C CYS A 22 -6.56 -12.23 2.21
N LEU A 23 -6.42 -11.43 1.16
CA LEU A 23 -5.21 -11.10 0.39
C LEU A 23 -4.17 -10.31 1.23
N ASN A 24 -3.82 -10.81 2.42
CA ASN A 24 -2.93 -10.13 3.35
C ASN A 24 -1.52 -10.70 3.21
N GLY A 25 -0.76 -10.14 2.26
CA GLY A 25 0.64 -10.45 2.03
C GLY A 25 1.07 -10.04 0.63
N THR A 26 2.37 -9.77 0.44
CA THR A 26 2.96 -9.53 -0.89
C THR A 26 2.89 -10.74 -1.81
N GLN A 27 2.34 -11.86 -1.34
CA GLN A 27 2.09 -13.07 -2.10
C GLN A 27 0.93 -13.86 -1.52
N LYS A 28 0.26 -14.63 -2.36
CA LYS A 28 -0.76 -15.62 -1.94
C LYS A 28 -0.39 -16.98 -2.48
N GLU A 29 -0.31 -17.97 -1.60
CA GLU A 29 -0.18 -19.38 -1.96
C GLU A 29 -1.54 -20.08 -1.80
N LEU A 30 -1.84 -20.98 -2.74
CA LEU A 30 -2.95 -21.91 -2.67
C LEU A 30 -2.58 -23.13 -1.84
N SER A 31 -3.59 -23.83 -1.33
CA SER A 31 -3.43 -25.12 -0.66
C SER A 31 -2.83 -26.21 -1.58
N THR A 32 -2.81 -25.98 -2.89
CA THR A 32 -2.15 -26.85 -3.89
C THR A 32 -0.63 -26.65 -3.97
N GLY A 33 -0.09 -25.64 -3.27
CA GLY A 33 1.32 -25.23 -3.35
C GLY A 33 1.62 -24.24 -4.49
N THR A 34 0.63 -23.85 -5.29
CA THR A 34 0.79 -22.85 -6.34
C THR A 34 0.80 -21.45 -5.73
N THR A 35 1.81 -20.64 -6.07
CA THR A 35 1.77 -19.19 -5.85
C THR A 35 0.75 -18.58 -6.81
N LEU A 36 -0.33 -18.03 -6.28
CA LEU A 36 -1.43 -17.46 -7.05
C LEU A 36 -1.07 -16.08 -7.60
N PHE A 37 -0.49 -15.24 -6.74
CA PHE A 37 0.05 -13.94 -7.13
C PHE A 37 1.15 -13.48 -6.21
N ALA A 38 1.90 -12.50 -6.70
CA ALA A 38 2.81 -11.69 -5.92
C ALA A 38 2.64 -10.19 -6.25
N ASP A 39 2.93 -9.34 -5.29
CA ASP A 39 3.00 -7.90 -5.48
C ASP A 39 4.32 -7.50 -6.15
N TYR A 40 4.29 -6.39 -6.89
CA TYR A 40 5.50 -5.75 -7.36
C TYR A 40 6.25 -5.11 -6.19
N ASP A 41 7.58 -5.13 -6.23
CA ASP A 41 8.45 -4.44 -5.26
C ASP A 41 8.53 -2.93 -5.55
N ASP A 42 7.36 -2.28 -5.63
CA ASP A 42 7.19 -0.86 -5.94
C ASP A 42 6.33 -0.17 -4.87
N ILE A 43 6.70 1.06 -4.50
CA ILE A 43 5.90 1.88 -3.59
C ILE A 43 4.59 2.31 -4.24
N VAL A 44 4.59 2.52 -5.56
CA VAL A 44 3.39 2.95 -6.29
C VAL A 44 2.65 1.72 -6.81
N PRO A 45 1.34 1.58 -6.55
CA PRO A 45 0.61 0.35 -6.86
C PRO A 45 0.55 0.07 -8.36
N ASN A 46 0.69 -1.21 -8.70
CA ASN A 46 0.66 -1.74 -10.07
C ASN A 46 -0.39 -2.85 -10.25
N GLY A 47 -1.07 -3.24 -9.18
CA GLY A 47 -1.85 -4.47 -9.14
C GLY A 47 -1.00 -5.68 -8.79
N HIS A 48 -1.65 -6.83 -8.63
CA HIS A 48 -0.98 -8.09 -8.42
C HIS A 48 -0.46 -8.68 -9.74
N HIS A 49 0.68 -9.35 -9.68
CA HIS A 49 1.14 -10.23 -10.74
C HIS A 49 0.53 -11.63 -10.54
N PHE A 50 -0.49 -11.98 -11.34
CA PHE A 50 -1.13 -13.29 -11.26
C PHE A 50 -0.37 -14.36 -12.05
N PHE A 51 -0.09 -15.50 -11.42
CA PHE A 51 0.45 -16.68 -12.08
C PHE A 51 -0.71 -17.57 -12.55
N THR A 52 -0.99 -17.57 -13.86
CA THR A 52 -2.25 -18.12 -14.39
C THR A 52 -2.14 -19.48 -15.08
N ASP A 53 -0.92 -19.96 -15.35
CA ASP A 53 -0.66 -21.14 -16.19
C ASP A 53 -1.32 -22.42 -15.64
N ASN A 54 -1.32 -22.60 -14.32
CA ASN A 54 -1.74 -23.86 -13.68
C ASN A 54 -3.14 -23.81 -13.06
N LEU A 55 -3.89 -22.71 -13.24
CA LEU A 55 -5.14 -22.50 -12.50
C LEU A 55 -6.22 -23.54 -12.78
N THR A 56 -6.27 -24.11 -14.00
CA THR A 56 -7.23 -25.18 -14.31
C THR A 56 -6.88 -26.48 -13.57
N ASP A 57 -5.60 -26.82 -13.48
CA ASP A 57 -5.14 -27.98 -12.73
C ASP A 57 -5.33 -27.78 -11.22
N ASP A 58 -5.13 -26.56 -10.73
CA ASP A 58 -5.39 -26.21 -9.34
C ASP A 58 -6.86 -26.39 -8.97
N LEU A 59 -7.81 -26.05 -9.85
CA LEU A 59 -9.23 -26.33 -9.61
C LEU A 59 -9.50 -27.83 -9.41
N VAL A 60 -8.89 -28.69 -10.23
CA VAL A 60 -9.03 -30.15 -10.12
C VAL A 60 -8.40 -30.67 -8.82
N LYS A 61 -7.22 -30.16 -8.45
CA LYS A 61 -6.54 -30.53 -7.19
C LYS A 61 -7.36 -30.10 -5.98
N LEU A 62 -7.93 -28.89 -5.99
CA LEU A 62 -8.80 -28.39 -4.91
C LEU A 62 -10.04 -29.26 -4.74
N ASP A 63 -10.66 -29.72 -5.84
CA ASP A 63 -11.81 -30.63 -5.80
C ASP A 63 -11.43 -32.01 -5.22
N SER A 64 -10.24 -32.52 -5.55
CA SER A 64 -9.70 -33.74 -4.95
C SER A 64 -9.44 -33.55 -3.45
N LEU A 65 -8.81 -32.44 -3.05
CA LEU A 65 -8.53 -32.13 -1.65
C LEU A 65 -9.81 -32.01 -0.82
N TYR A 66 -10.84 -31.36 -1.37
CA TYR A 66 -12.14 -31.23 -0.73
C TYR A 66 -12.85 -32.59 -0.55
N THR A 67 -12.75 -33.47 -1.55
CA THR A 67 -13.32 -34.82 -1.48
C THR A 67 -12.68 -35.66 -0.36
N VAL A 68 -11.36 -35.56 -0.21
CA VAL A 68 -10.61 -36.27 0.84
C VAL A 68 -10.87 -35.68 2.22
N GLN A 69 -10.87 -34.35 2.32
CA GLN A 69 -11.10 -33.64 3.57
C GLN A 69 -11.87 -32.34 3.31
N PRO A 70 -13.20 -32.32 3.55
CA PRO A 70 -14.02 -31.15 3.30
C PRO A 70 -13.60 -29.95 4.16
N LYS A 71 -12.89 -28.99 3.56
CA LYS A 71 -12.56 -27.69 4.14
C LYS A 71 -13.10 -26.57 3.25
N ILE A 72 -13.77 -25.61 3.89
CA ILE A 72 -14.30 -24.43 3.19
C ILE A 72 -13.19 -23.60 2.55
N ASP A 73 -11.98 -23.59 3.13
CA ASP A 73 -10.83 -22.85 2.60
C ASP A 73 -10.50 -23.25 1.15
N TYR A 74 -10.64 -24.54 0.80
CA TYR A 74 -10.44 -25.01 -0.59
C TYR A 74 -11.50 -24.45 -1.54
N LEU A 75 -12.75 -24.32 -1.09
CA LEU A 75 -13.82 -23.70 -1.87
C LEU A 75 -13.62 -22.18 -1.98
N ILE A 76 -13.12 -21.53 -0.93
CA ILE A 76 -12.76 -20.11 -0.97
C ILE A 76 -11.67 -19.87 -2.02
N GLU A 77 -10.60 -20.68 -2.00
CA GLU A 77 -9.52 -20.63 -2.99
C GLU A 77 -10.03 -20.88 -4.41
N LYS A 78 -10.92 -21.86 -4.59
CA LYS A 78 -11.59 -22.13 -5.88
C LYS A 78 -12.34 -20.90 -6.39
N GLY A 79 -13.05 -20.19 -5.51
CA GLY A 79 -13.74 -18.95 -5.84
C GLY A 79 -12.79 -17.83 -6.27
N ILE A 80 -11.62 -17.70 -5.63
CA ILE A 80 -10.61 -16.70 -6.01
C ILE A 80 -10.07 -17.01 -7.41
N ILE A 81 -9.83 -18.29 -7.72
CA ILE A 81 -9.43 -18.70 -9.08
C ILE A 81 -10.51 -18.33 -10.09
N TYR A 82 -11.79 -18.53 -9.77
CA TYR A 82 -12.88 -18.09 -10.66
C TYR A 82 -12.90 -16.58 -10.88
N ILE A 83 -12.63 -15.77 -9.85
CA ILE A 83 -12.49 -14.32 -9.98
C ILE A 83 -11.35 -13.98 -10.94
N ILE A 84 -10.15 -14.55 -10.75
CA ILE A 84 -8.98 -14.30 -11.60
C ILE A 84 -9.24 -14.72 -13.06
N GLN A 85 -9.98 -15.81 -13.27
CA GLN A 85 -10.38 -16.28 -14.60
C GLN A 85 -11.56 -15.51 -15.21
N GLY A 86 -12.07 -14.46 -14.56
CA GLY A 86 -13.22 -13.69 -15.05
C GLY A 86 -14.57 -14.41 -14.95
N LYS A 87 -14.62 -15.56 -14.26
CA LYS A 87 -15.82 -16.40 -14.09
C LYS A 87 -16.65 -15.92 -12.89
N PHE A 88 -17.01 -14.63 -12.88
CA PHE A 88 -17.61 -13.97 -11.72
C PHE A 88 -18.91 -14.62 -11.24
N GLN A 89 -19.81 -15.01 -12.16
CA GLN A 89 -21.05 -15.69 -11.77
C GLN A 89 -20.79 -17.02 -11.05
N LYS A 90 -19.81 -17.81 -11.51
CA LYS A 90 -19.43 -19.07 -10.85
C LYS A 90 -18.85 -18.82 -9.46
N ALA A 91 -18.07 -17.74 -9.29
CA ALA A 91 -17.58 -17.33 -7.99
C ALA A 91 -18.73 -16.95 -7.05
N ILE A 92 -19.69 -16.15 -7.54
CA ILE A 92 -20.88 -15.74 -6.77
C ILE A 92 -21.68 -16.96 -6.32
N ASP A 93 -22.02 -17.87 -7.24
CA ASP A 93 -22.81 -19.06 -6.92
C ASP A 93 -22.11 -19.92 -5.85
N LEU A 94 -20.80 -20.13 -6.02
CA LEU A 94 -19.99 -20.88 -5.07
C LEU A 94 -19.96 -20.22 -3.68
N TYR A 95 -19.72 -18.91 -3.61
CA TYR A 95 -19.67 -18.22 -2.33
C TYR A 95 -21.03 -18.09 -1.65
N LEU A 96 -22.13 -18.00 -2.40
CA LEU A 96 -23.48 -18.07 -1.84
C LEU A 96 -23.74 -19.43 -1.20
N ASP A 97 -23.26 -20.52 -1.80
CA ASP A 97 -23.35 -21.86 -1.22
C ASP A 97 -22.44 -22.03 -0.01
N ILE A 98 -21.26 -21.40 0.00
CA ILE A 98 -20.39 -21.34 1.19
C ILE A 98 -21.10 -20.59 2.32
N GLU A 99 -21.71 -19.44 2.06
CA GLU A 99 -22.41 -18.63 3.06
C GLU A 99 -23.61 -19.40 3.67
N LYS A 100 -24.32 -20.22 2.89
CA LYS A 100 -25.39 -21.10 3.43
C LYS A 100 -24.84 -22.14 4.41
N GLN A 101 -23.64 -22.66 4.15
CA GLN A 101 -23.01 -23.70 4.97
C GLN A 101 -22.30 -23.12 6.20
N LYS A 102 -21.59 -22.00 6.02
CA LYS A 102 -20.84 -21.28 7.05
C LYS A 102 -21.12 -19.78 6.93
N PRO A 103 -22.22 -19.30 7.53
CA PRO A 103 -22.61 -17.91 7.42
C PRO A 103 -21.64 -16.97 8.16
N ASN A 104 -21.65 -15.70 7.76
CA ASN A 104 -20.94 -14.61 8.45
C ASN A 104 -19.40 -14.78 8.49
N GLN A 105 -18.84 -15.39 7.45
CA GLN A 105 -17.40 -15.45 7.26
C GLN A 105 -16.92 -14.21 6.51
N TYR A 106 -16.02 -13.44 7.11
CA TYR A 106 -15.45 -12.23 6.52
C TYR A 106 -14.94 -12.46 5.09
N SER A 107 -14.15 -13.50 4.85
CA SER A 107 -13.61 -13.83 3.53
C SER A 107 -14.67 -14.18 2.49
N THR A 108 -15.78 -14.80 2.91
CA THR A 108 -16.88 -15.13 2.00
C THR A 108 -17.63 -13.85 1.63
N ALA A 109 -17.93 -12.99 2.61
CA ALA A 109 -18.56 -11.71 2.38
C ALA A 109 -17.70 -10.78 1.49
N SER A 110 -16.41 -10.67 1.78
CA SER A 110 -15.46 -9.87 1.00
C SER A 110 -15.38 -10.35 -0.45
N ASN A 111 -15.15 -11.65 -0.68
CA ASN A 111 -15.05 -12.18 -2.04
C ASN A 111 -16.38 -12.15 -2.82
N LEU A 112 -17.53 -12.31 -2.14
CA LEU A 112 -18.84 -12.07 -2.76
C LEU A 112 -18.95 -10.62 -3.23
N GLY A 113 -18.62 -9.67 -2.36
CA GLY A 113 -18.67 -8.26 -2.68
C GLY A 113 -17.80 -7.91 -3.88
N THR A 114 -16.56 -8.40 -3.92
CA THR A 114 -15.64 -8.24 -5.05
C THR A 114 -16.20 -8.89 -6.33
N ALA A 115 -16.73 -10.11 -6.27
CA ALA A 115 -17.29 -10.77 -7.44
C ALA A 115 -18.54 -10.03 -7.99
N TYR A 116 -19.40 -9.50 -7.11
CA TYR A 116 -20.52 -8.66 -7.51
C TYR A 116 -20.05 -7.31 -8.09
N GLU A 117 -18.99 -6.70 -7.56
CA GLU A 117 -18.43 -5.46 -8.13
C GLU A 117 -17.94 -5.73 -9.56
N LEU A 118 -17.19 -6.82 -9.76
CA LEU A 118 -16.59 -7.17 -11.04
C LEU A 118 -17.61 -7.57 -12.11
N ILE A 119 -18.76 -8.13 -11.72
CA ILE A 119 -19.88 -8.38 -12.65
C ILE A 119 -20.74 -7.13 -12.91
N GLY A 120 -20.50 -6.03 -12.19
CA GLY A 120 -21.20 -4.75 -12.34
C GLY A 120 -22.41 -4.56 -11.44
N ASP A 121 -22.72 -5.51 -10.56
CA ASP A 121 -23.80 -5.39 -9.56
C ASP A 121 -23.31 -4.64 -8.31
N ASN A 122 -23.13 -3.33 -8.45
CA ASN A 122 -22.62 -2.48 -7.39
C ASN A 122 -23.51 -2.45 -6.14
N LYS A 123 -24.81 -2.76 -6.28
CA LYS A 123 -25.76 -2.78 -5.16
C LYS A 123 -25.50 -3.98 -4.24
N ASN A 124 -25.38 -5.17 -4.82
CA ASN A 124 -25.01 -6.35 -4.05
C ASN A 124 -23.55 -6.29 -3.58
N ALA A 125 -22.66 -5.71 -4.39
CA ALA A 125 -21.29 -5.46 -3.97
C ALA A 125 -21.25 -4.63 -2.68
N LEU A 126 -21.96 -3.48 -2.66
CA LEU A 126 -22.02 -2.60 -1.48
C LEU A 126 -22.53 -3.35 -0.25
N LYS A 127 -23.63 -4.09 -0.39
CA LYS A 127 -24.19 -4.90 0.69
C LYS A 127 -23.15 -5.87 1.28
N TRP A 128 -22.45 -6.62 0.45
CA TRP A 128 -21.53 -7.66 0.89
C TRP A 128 -20.22 -7.11 1.43
N ILE A 129 -19.69 -6.05 0.82
CA ILE A 129 -18.50 -5.35 1.32
C ILE A 129 -18.78 -4.65 2.65
N THR A 130 -19.93 -4.00 2.82
CA THR A 130 -20.33 -3.44 4.12
C THR A 130 -20.42 -4.53 5.19
N LYS A 131 -21.03 -5.69 4.86
CA LYS A 131 -21.05 -6.84 5.78
C LYS A 131 -19.63 -7.32 6.10
N ALA A 132 -18.73 -7.39 5.12
CA ALA A 132 -17.35 -7.80 5.34
C ALA A 132 -16.62 -6.85 6.30
N LEU A 133 -16.78 -5.54 6.11
CA LEU A 133 -16.23 -4.51 7.00
C LEU A 133 -16.77 -4.63 8.43
N GLU A 134 -18.07 -4.92 8.61
CA GLU A 134 -18.67 -5.15 9.93
C GLU A 134 -18.10 -6.40 10.62
N LEU A 135 -17.89 -7.48 9.87
CA LEU A 135 -17.34 -8.74 10.38
C LEU A 135 -15.87 -8.62 10.75
N ASN A 136 -15.09 -7.84 10.00
CA ASN A 136 -13.68 -7.59 10.29
C ASN A 136 -13.27 -6.15 9.91
N PRO A 137 -13.34 -5.21 10.85
CA PRO A 137 -12.95 -3.81 10.61
C PRO A 137 -11.45 -3.62 10.31
N ASN A 138 -10.61 -4.60 10.67
CA ASN A 138 -9.16 -4.55 10.43
C ASN A 138 -8.74 -5.26 9.13
N SER A 139 -9.71 -5.72 8.34
CA SER A 139 -9.45 -6.31 7.03
C SER A 139 -8.79 -5.35 6.05
N HIS A 140 -8.06 -5.90 5.07
CA HIS A 140 -7.44 -5.12 3.99
C HIS A 140 -6.62 -3.95 4.55
N GLU A 141 -5.82 -4.19 5.58
CA GLU A 141 -5.06 -3.15 6.27
C GLU A 141 -5.93 -1.97 6.77
N LYS A 142 -7.14 -2.24 7.27
CA LYS A 142 -8.14 -1.25 7.75
C LYS A 142 -8.70 -0.33 6.66
N SER A 143 -8.55 -0.67 5.39
CA SER A 143 -8.89 0.21 4.27
C SER A 143 -10.25 -0.04 3.63
N GLU A 144 -11.04 -1.01 4.11
CA GLU A 144 -12.26 -1.44 3.42
C GLU A 144 -13.38 -0.39 3.37
N TRP A 145 -13.33 0.62 4.24
CA TRP A 145 -14.23 1.78 4.15
C TRP A 145 -14.03 2.57 2.84
N ILE A 146 -12.84 2.57 2.23
CA ILE A 146 -12.61 3.17 0.90
C ILE A 146 -13.37 2.38 -0.16
N HIS A 147 -13.40 1.04 -0.07
CA HIS A 147 -14.18 0.20 -0.98
C HIS A 147 -15.68 0.54 -0.92
N VAL A 148 -16.21 0.67 0.30
CA VAL A 148 -17.59 1.13 0.51
C VAL A 148 -17.84 2.47 -0.16
N ASN A 149 -16.95 3.46 0.03
CA ASN A 149 -17.07 4.78 -0.60
C ASN A 149 -17.05 4.70 -2.13
N ILE A 150 -16.18 3.87 -2.71
CA ILE A 150 -16.10 3.62 -4.15
C ILE A 150 -17.42 3.09 -4.70
N LEU A 151 -18.02 2.10 -4.02
CA LEU A 151 -19.28 1.50 -4.45
C LEU A 151 -20.43 2.51 -4.35
N ARG A 152 -20.46 3.33 -3.29
CA ARG A 152 -21.43 4.43 -3.14
C ARG A 152 -21.30 5.48 -4.23
N ILE A 153 -20.07 5.82 -4.64
CA ILE A 153 -19.81 6.71 -5.79
C ILE A 153 -20.30 6.06 -7.10
N LYS A 154 -20.01 4.78 -7.33
CA LYS A 154 -20.49 4.04 -8.52
C LYS A 154 -22.03 3.96 -8.59
N LEU A 155 -22.71 3.96 -7.45
CA LEU A 155 -24.17 4.00 -7.35
C LEU A 155 -24.75 5.42 -7.47
N GLY A 156 -23.91 6.46 -7.53
CA GLY A 156 -24.34 7.86 -7.58
C GLY A 156 -24.82 8.41 -6.24
N GLU A 157 -24.60 7.71 -5.12
CA GLU A 157 -24.96 8.19 -3.78
C GLU A 157 -24.03 9.31 -3.29
N LEU A 158 -22.80 9.34 -3.80
CA LEU A 158 -21.78 10.33 -3.48
C LEU A 158 -21.12 10.83 -4.76
N PRO A 159 -20.82 12.14 -4.87
CA PRO A 159 -19.98 12.63 -5.96
C PRO A 159 -18.53 12.17 -5.78
N LEU A 160 -17.84 11.91 -6.90
CA LEU A 160 -16.41 11.61 -6.92
C LEU A 160 -15.58 12.85 -6.53
N ASN A 161 -14.97 12.81 -5.36
CA ASN A 161 -13.96 13.76 -4.88
C ASN A 161 -13.18 13.13 -3.71
N SER A 162 -12.05 13.75 -3.33
CA SER A 162 -11.15 13.21 -2.31
C SER A 162 -11.84 13.05 -0.95
N LYS A 163 -12.66 14.03 -0.54
CA LYS A 163 -13.37 13.98 0.74
C LYS A 163 -14.30 12.77 0.83
N ASN A 164 -15.04 12.47 -0.22
CA ASN A 164 -15.96 11.33 -0.23
C ASN A 164 -15.27 9.99 -0.46
N LEU A 165 -14.14 9.99 -1.18
CA LEU A 165 -13.43 8.78 -1.52
C LEU A 165 -12.58 8.28 -0.35
N ILE A 166 -11.81 9.19 0.26
CA ILE A 166 -10.78 8.88 1.25
C ILE A 166 -10.91 9.69 2.56
N ASN A 167 -12.07 10.30 2.82
CA ASN A 167 -12.32 11.11 4.03
C ASN A 167 -11.31 12.26 4.23
N GLN A 168 -10.67 12.73 3.16
CA GLN A 168 -9.63 13.76 3.20
C GLN A 168 -9.73 14.69 2.00
N ASP A 169 -9.53 15.99 2.22
CA ASP A 169 -9.42 17.01 1.18
C ASP A 169 -8.03 17.63 1.21
N PHE A 170 -7.37 17.73 0.04
CA PHE A 170 -6.04 18.32 -0.09
C PHE A 170 -6.06 19.79 -0.56
N GLY A 171 -7.26 20.39 -0.67
CA GLY A 171 -7.48 21.73 -1.18
C GLY A 171 -7.29 21.84 -2.69
N ASN A 172 -7.51 23.06 -3.22
CA ASN A 172 -7.45 23.36 -4.65
C ASN A 172 -6.22 24.18 -5.06
N GLU A 173 -5.28 24.35 -4.13
CA GLU A 173 -4.02 25.05 -4.38
C GLU A 173 -2.97 24.14 -5.05
N ASP A 174 -1.98 24.77 -5.69
CA ASP A 174 -0.85 24.11 -6.36
C ASP A 174 -0.09 23.17 -5.42
N SER A 175 0.09 23.54 -4.14
CA SER A 175 0.61 22.65 -3.11
C SER A 175 -0.55 21.99 -2.37
N PRO A 176 -0.61 20.64 -2.28
CA PRO A 176 -1.60 19.99 -1.42
C PRO A 176 -1.35 20.38 0.04
N LYS A 177 -2.43 20.43 0.82
CA LYS A 177 -2.40 20.75 2.27
C LYS A 177 -3.32 19.81 3.03
N THR A 178 -3.01 19.56 4.30
CA THR A 178 -3.86 18.79 5.20
C THR A 178 -3.60 19.20 6.65
N ASN A 179 -4.55 18.90 7.52
CA ASN A 179 -4.38 19.00 8.98
C ASN A 179 -3.90 17.67 9.60
N LEU A 180 -3.78 16.61 8.80
CA LEU A 180 -3.24 15.32 9.26
C LEU A 180 -1.76 15.46 9.64
N SER A 181 -1.37 14.78 10.71
CA SER A 181 0.02 14.55 11.06
C SER A 181 0.73 13.66 10.03
N THR A 182 2.06 13.69 10.02
CA THR A 182 2.87 12.79 9.17
C THR A 182 2.56 11.31 9.40
N ALA A 183 2.19 10.91 10.62
CA ALA A 183 1.84 9.52 10.92
C ALA A 183 0.51 9.13 10.27
N GLU A 184 -0.52 9.97 10.42
CA GLU A 184 -1.83 9.76 9.80
C GLU A 184 -1.75 9.78 8.26
N ILE A 185 -0.89 10.62 7.68
CA ILE A 185 -0.67 10.61 6.22
C ILE A 185 -0.06 9.28 5.79
N LYS A 186 0.88 8.70 6.54
CA LYS A 186 1.47 7.39 6.22
C LYS A 186 0.45 6.26 6.31
N GLU A 187 -0.44 6.31 7.30
CA GLU A 187 -1.56 5.35 7.38
C GLU A 187 -2.48 5.50 6.18
N LEU A 188 -2.84 6.73 5.80
CA LEU A 188 -3.66 7.00 4.62
C LEU A 188 -2.99 6.51 3.32
N ILE A 189 -1.68 6.68 3.18
CA ILE A 189 -0.89 6.13 2.07
C ILE A 189 -1.06 4.60 2.01
N ASN A 190 -0.95 3.89 3.14
CA ASN A 190 -1.12 2.44 3.17
C ASN A 190 -2.55 2.03 2.78
N TYR A 191 -3.57 2.76 3.27
CA TYR A 191 -4.97 2.48 2.92
C TYR A 191 -5.23 2.65 1.41
N ILE A 192 -4.76 3.76 0.85
CA ILE A 192 -4.92 4.04 -0.59
C ILE A 192 -4.11 3.03 -1.42
N TYR A 193 -2.88 2.70 -1.01
CA TYR A 193 -2.04 1.71 -1.68
C TYR A 193 -2.76 0.36 -1.80
N TYR A 194 -3.25 -0.17 -0.67
CA TYR A 194 -3.90 -1.48 -0.64
C TYR A 194 -5.10 -1.51 -1.59
N GLN A 195 -5.96 -0.49 -1.51
CA GLN A 195 -7.17 -0.39 -2.32
C GLN A 195 -6.89 -0.16 -3.80
N LEU A 196 -5.81 0.55 -4.14
CA LEU A 196 -5.36 0.68 -5.53
C LEU A 196 -4.79 -0.64 -6.05
N ASN A 197 -3.99 -1.34 -5.24
CA ASN A 197 -3.35 -2.59 -5.66
C ASN A 197 -4.41 -3.67 -5.98
N GLU A 198 -5.42 -3.83 -5.13
CA GLU A 198 -6.56 -4.72 -5.42
C GLU A 198 -7.24 -4.38 -6.76
N ARG A 199 -7.52 -3.10 -7.00
CA ARG A 199 -8.28 -2.67 -8.19
C ARG A 199 -7.49 -2.70 -9.48
N MET A 200 -6.24 -2.28 -9.45
CA MET A 200 -5.39 -2.21 -10.65
C MET A 200 -5.07 -3.60 -11.21
N SER A 201 -5.28 -4.65 -10.40
CA SER A 201 -5.27 -6.05 -10.82
C SER A 201 -6.35 -6.39 -11.86
N PHE A 202 -7.52 -5.76 -11.76
CA PHE A 202 -8.69 -6.08 -12.59
C PHE A 202 -9.10 -4.93 -13.53
N VAL A 203 -8.70 -3.70 -13.23
CA VAL A 203 -9.13 -2.48 -13.93
C VAL A 203 -7.96 -1.85 -14.69
N LYS A 204 -8.12 -1.73 -16.01
CA LYS A 204 -7.18 -1.04 -16.89
C LYS A 204 -7.60 0.42 -17.14
N PRO A 205 -6.65 1.30 -17.52
CA PRO A 205 -6.98 2.64 -18.01
C PRO A 205 -7.99 2.60 -19.17
N LYS A 206 -8.98 3.50 -19.23
CA LYS A 206 -9.27 4.63 -18.34
C LYS A 206 -10.25 4.25 -17.23
N ASN A 207 -10.06 4.80 -16.03
CA ASN A 207 -11.00 4.66 -14.91
C ASN A 207 -10.90 5.86 -13.96
N ASP A 208 -11.96 6.66 -13.87
CA ASP A 208 -11.96 7.92 -13.12
C ASP A 208 -11.72 7.74 -11.61
N ILE A 209 -12.24 6.66 -11.03
CA ILE A 209 -12.06 6.37 -9.59
C ILE A 209 -10.60 6.02 -9.30
N VAL A 210 -10.00 5.15 -10.10
CA VAL A 210 -8.57 4.80 -9.96
C VAL A 210 -7.69 6.02 -10.24
N ALA A 211 -8.03 6.82 -11.25
CA ALA A 211 -7.33 8.07 -11.56
C ALA A 211 -7.38 9.06 -10.39
N HIS A 212 -8.52 9.15 -9.69
CA HIS A 212 -8.69 10.01 -8.53
C HIS A 212 -7.95 9.49 -7.29
N LEU A 213 -8.01 8.18 -7.02
CA LEU A 213 -7.23 7.55 -5.94
C LEU A 213 -5.72 7.73 -6.14
N LEU A 214 -5.22 7.54 -7.36
CA LEU A 214 -3.80 7.77 -7.69
C LEU A 214 -3.40 9.23 -7.50
N PHE A 215 -4.31 10.17 -7.81
CA PHE A 215 -4.10 11.58 -7.55
C PHE A 215 -4.00 11.88 -6.05
N ASP A 216 -4.89 11.31 -5.24
CA ASP A 216 -4.86 11.45 -3.77
C ASP A 216 -3.65 10.75 -3.13
N TYR A 217 -3.22 9.63 -3.71
CA TYR A 217 -1.99 8.95 -3.35
C TYR A 217 -0.76 9.84 -3.59
N GLY A 218 -0.70 10.48 -4.76
CA GLY A 218 0.35 11.45 -5.10
C GLY A 218 0.36 12.67 -4.17
N ASN A 219 -0.82 13.18 -3.79
CA ASN A 219 -0.95 14.28 -2.82
C ASN A 219 -0.35 13.88 -1.45
N SER A 220 -0.68 12.67 -0.99
CA SER A 220 -0.21 12.14 0.29
C SER A 220 1.31 11.92 0.30
N LEU A 221 1.86 11.32 -0.76
CA LEU A 221 3.30 11.15 -0.93
C LEU A 221 4.06 12.48 -1.00
N TYR A 222 3.48 13.48 -1.68
CA TYR A 222 4.06 14.83 -1.75
C TYR A 222 4.20 15.44 -0.35
N LEU A 223 3.16 15.32 0.48
CA LEU A 223 3.13 15.90 1.83
C LEU A 223 4.20 15.29 2.76
N ILE A 224 4.58 14.03 2.57
CA ILE A 224 5.70 13.41 3.29
C ILE A 224 7.06 13.62 2.62
N LYS A 225 7.13 14.52 1.62
CA LYS A 225 8.33 14.86 0.83
C LYS A 225 8.91 13.69 0.02
N ASP A 226 8.09 12.68 -0.28
CA ASP A 226 8.44 11.63 -1.24
C ASP A 226 8.09 12.07 -2.66
N PHE A 227 8.83 13.07 -3.13
CA PHE A 227 8.58 13.66 -4.43
C PHE A 227 8.78 12.67 -5.58
N LYS A 228 9.67 11.68 -5.42
CA LYS A 228 9.93 10.65 -6.44
C LYS A 228 8.65 9.86 -6.72
N ASN A 229 8.07 9.26 -5.69
CA ASN A 229 6.89 8.42 -5.84
C ASN A 229 5.63 9.26 -6.07
N ALA A 230 5.54 10.46 -5.51
CA ALA A 230 4.43 11.38 -5.78
C ALA A 230 4.31 11.71 -7.29
N LYS A 231 5.44 11.95 -7.96
CA LYS A 231 5.45 12.17 -9.42
C LYS A 231 4.95 10.94 -10.17
N ILE A 232 5.44 9.74 -9.82
CA ILE A 232 5.02 8.48 -10.47
C ILE A 232 3.51 8.26 -10.28
N ALA A 233 2.99 8.51 -9.08
CA ALA A 233 1.55 8.42 -8.79
C ALA A 233 0.73 9.41 -9.62
N TYR A 234 1.17 10.67 -9.74
CA TYR A 234 0.50 11.65 -10.62
C TYR A 234 0.55 11.27 -12.10
N ASP A 235 1.68 10.76 -12.59
CA ASP A 235 1.80 10.30 -13.98
C ASP A 235 0.83 9.13 -14.24
N LYS A 236 0.71 8.18 -13.31
CA LYS A 236 -0.31 7.10 -13.39
C LYS A 236 -1.73 7.64 -13.31
N ALA A 237 -2.00 8.66 -12.49
CA ALA A 237 -3.32 9.29 -12.46
C ALA A 237 -3.69 9.89 -13.84
N VAL A 238 -2.73 10.47 -14.56
CA VAL A 238 -2.92 10.92 -15.96
C VAL A 238 -3.20 9.74 -16.88
N GLU A 239 -2.42 8.65 -16.78
CA GLU A 239 -2.62 7.43 -17.56
C GLU A 239 -4.04 6.88 -17.40
N TYR A 240 -4.55 6.84 -16.16
CA TYR A 240 -5.90 6.38 -15.85
C TYR A 240 -7.01 7.37 -16.23
N GLY A 241 -6.68 8.59 -16.65
CA GLY A 241 -7.61 9.53 -17.26
C GLY A 241 -7.79 10.86 -16.53
N ASN A 242 -7.07 11.13 -15.44
CA ASN A 242 -7.16 12.41 -14.75
C ASN A 242 -6.49 13.52 -15.58
N THR A 243 -7.33 14.38 -16.16
CA THR A 243 -6.93 15.50 -17.01
C THR A 243 -7.12 16.86 -16.32
N SER A 244 -7.34 16.86 -15.00
CA SER A 244 -7.62 18.09 -14.26
C SER A 244 -6.44 19.08 -14.31
N SER A 245 -6.77 20.37 -14.40
CA SER A 245 -5.77 21.45 -14.36
C SER A 245 -5.01 21.46 -13.03
N LEU A 246 -5.67 21.07 -11.93
CA LEU A 246 -5.05 20.95 -10.60
C LEU A 246 -3.96 19.88 -10.57
N LEU A 247 -4.21 18.70 -11.16
CA LEU A 247 -3.19 17.66 -11.26
C LEU A 247 -1.96 18.18 -12.02
N GLN A 248 -2.15 18.86 -13.14
CA GLN A 248 -1.03 19.37 -13.94
C GLN A 248 -0.17 20.39 -13.16
N LYS A 249 -0.82 21.26 -12.38
CA LYS A 249 -0.11 22.20 -11.48
C LYS A 249 0.71 21.47 -10.42
N ARG A 250 0.13 20.47 -9.77
CA ARG A 250 0.81 19.64 -8.75
C ARG A 250 1.94 18.79 -9.33
N LEU A 251 1.76 18.25 -10.54
CA LEU A 251 2.77 17.52 -11.28
C LEU A 251 3.96 18.42 -11.64
N ASN A 252 3.71 19.68 -12.02
CA ASN A 252 4.77 20.65 -12.28
C ASN A 252 5.47 21.10 -11.00
N LEU A 253 4.74 21.25 -9.89
CA LEU A 253 5.32 21.54 -8.58
C LEU A 253 6.27 20.42 -8.14
N VAL A 254 5.82 19.16 -8.14
CA VAL A 254 6.66 18.04 -7.70
C VAL A 254 7.93 17.89 -8.55
N LYS A 255 7.86 18.15 -9.87
CA LYS A 255 9.04 18.15 -10.76
C LYS A 255 10.07 19.20 -10.35
N ARG A 256 9.64 20.41 -9.97
CA ARG A 256 10.53 21.46 -9.47
C ARG A 256 11.17 21.06 -8.15
N ASN A 257 10.39 20.56 -7.19
CA ASN A 257 10.92 20.13 -5.89
C ASN A 257 11.91 18.94 -6.01
N GLN A 258 11.72 18.04 -6.97
CA GLN A 258 12.71 16.99 -7.27
C GLN A 258 14.03 17.57 -7.76
N GLN A 259 13.99 18.55 -8.66
CA GLN A 259 15.19 19.21 -9.20
C GLN A 259 15.94 19.96 -8.11
N GLU A 260 15.24 20.74 -7.29
CA GLU A 260 15.83 21.47 -6.14
C GLU A 260 16.54 20.51 -5.18
N LYS A 261 15.87 19.41 -4.78
CA LYS A 261 16.47 18.38 -3.90
C LYS A 261 17.71 17.72 -4.52
N SER A 262 17.71 17.51 -5.84
CA SER A 262 18.86 16.95 -6.55
C SER A 262 20.05 17.90 -6.56
N ASN A 263 19.80 19.20 -6.75
CA ASN A 263 20.83 20.25 -6.73
C ASN A 263 21.42 20.40 -5.32
N GLU A 264 20.58 20.44 -4.28
CA GLU A 264 21.02 20.47 -2.87
C GLU A 264 21.91 19.26 -2.53
N THR A 265 21.53 18.06 -2.98
CA THR A 265 22.31 16.84 -2.76
C THR A 265 23.67 16.92 -3.47
N GLN A 266 23.71 17.48 -4.68
CA GLN A 266 24.94 17.66 -5.44
C GLN A 266 25.87 18.69 -4.78
N ASP A 267 25.34 19.80 -4.29
CA ASP A 267 26.13 20.83 -3.62
C ASP A 267 26.61 20.38 -2.23
N SER A 268 25.81 19.58 -1.52
CA SER A 268 26.27 18.88 -0.30
C SER A 268 27.43 17.93 -0.60
N LYS A 269 27.36 17.13 -1.67
CA LYS A 269 28.48 16.27 -2.07
C LYS A 269 29.73 17.07 -2.43
N LYS A 270 29.58 18.15 -3.21
CA LYS A 270 30.70 19.04 -3.57
C LYS A 270 31.35 19.65 -2.34
N SER A 271 30.57 20.15 -1.38
CA SER A 271 31.11 20.73 -0.14
C SER A 271 31.84 19.69 0.70
N ILE A 272 31.30 18.48 0.86
CA ILE A 272 31.99 17.36 1.53
C ILE A 272 33.31 17.01 0.83
N THR A 273 33.32 16.90 -0.50
CA THR A 273 34.55 16.64 -1.26
C THR A 273 35.58 17.75 -1.06
N PHE A 274 35.16 19.01 -1.14
CA PHE A 274 36.03 20.17 -0.89
C PHE A 274 36.68 20.12 0.50
N PHE A 275 35.89 19.87 1.55
CA PHE A 275 36.41 19.73 2.91
C PHE A 275 37.40 18.58 3.04
N LYS A 276 37.14 17.45 2.38
CA LYS A 276 38.03 16.28 2.41
C LYS A 276 39.36 16.55 1.72
N GLU A 277 39.36 17.24 0.59
CA GLU A 277 40.57 17.58 -0.17
C GLU A 277 41.41 18.67 0.51
N HIS A 278 40.79 19.57 1.26
CA HIS A 278 41.45 20.74 1.85
C HIS A 278 41.61 20.66 3.37
N TRP A 279 41.35 19.51 3.99
CA TRP A 279 41.31 19.37 5.46
C TRP A 279 42.61 19.81 6.14
N ASP A 280 43.77 19.44 5.60
CA ASP A 280 45.07 19.82 6.18
C ASP A 280 45.29 21.34 6.14
N THR A 281 44.91 22.00 5.05
CA THR A 281 45.02 23.46 4.92
C THR A 281 44.06 24.19 5.85
N ILE A 282 42.83 23.67 6.01
CA ILE A 282 41.84 24.20 6.95
C ILE A 282 42.37 24.04 8.38
N LEU A 283 42.91 22.87 8.75
CA LEU A 283 43.47 22.60 10.07
C LEU A 283 44.66 23.54 10.38
N ILE A 284 45.59 23.71 9.44
CA ILE A 284 46.72 24.64 9.58
C ILE A 284 46.23 26.06 9.79
N SER A 285 45.24 26.51 9.02
CA SER A 285 44.69 27.86 9.14
C SER A 285 44.02 28.11 10.50
N VAL A 286 43.27 27.12 11.02
CA VAL A 286 42.65 27.19 12.35
C VAL A 286 43.70 27.22 13.44
N LEU A 287 44.73 26.36 13.36
CA LEU A 287 45.85 26.36 14.32
C LEU A 287 46.61 27.68 14.31
N ALA A 288 46.86 28.27 13.13
CA ALA A 288 47.51 29.56 13.00
C ALA A 288 46.71 30.69 13.70
N VAL A 289 45.39 30.69 13.55
CA VAL A 289 44.50 31.65 14.25
C VAL A 289 44.55 31.44 15.77
N VAL A 290 44.49 30.21 16.26
CA VAL A 290 44.58 29.90 17.70
C VAL A 290 45.92 30.34 18.28
N ILE A 291 47.03 30.04 17.60
CA ILE A 291 48.38 30.46 18.00
C ILE A 291 48.45 31.99 18.04
N PHE A 292 47.94 32.67 17.00
CA PHE A 292 47.88 34.13 16.94
C PHE A 292 47.16 34.73 18.16
N PHE A 293 45.99 34.18 18.52
CA PHE A 293 45.24 34.61 19.71
C PHE A 293 46.00 34.37 21.02
N PHE A 294 46.67 33.22 21.19
CA PHE A 294 47.46 32.93 22.39
C PHE A 294 48.67 33.85 22.53
N VAL A 295 49.38 34.11 21.43
CA VAL A 295 50.54 35.02 21.41
C VAL A 295 50.11 36.45 21.75
N PHE A 296 48.98 36.92 21.21
CA PHE A 296 48.47 38.27 21.50
C PHE A 296 47.91 38.41 22.92
N LYS A 297 47.20 37.40 23.44
CA LYS A 297 46.69 37.40 24.82
C LYS A 297 47.83 37.43 25.85
N ASN A 298 48.92 36.71 25.60
CA ASN A 298 50.10 36.72 26.47
C ASN A 298 50.93 38.02 26.39
N LYS A 299 50.86 38.77 25.27
CA LYS A 299 51.49 40.09 25.16
C LYS A 299 50.75 41.16 25.97
N GLN A 300 49.43 41.10 26.08
CA GLN A 300 48.64 42.04 26.89
C GLN A 300 48.77 41.80 28.41
N GLY A 301 49.13 40.59 28.84
CA GLY A 301 49.40 40.27 30.25
C GLY A 301 50.78 40.72 30.77
N LYS A 302 51.74 41.00 29.88
CA LYS A 302 53.11 41.43 30.26
C LYS A 302 53.32 42.94 30.31
N THR A 303 52.29 43.74 30.00
CA THR A 303 52.33 45.22 30.05
C THR A 303 51.68 45.81 31.32
N ARG A 304 51.31 44.97 32.29
CA ARG A 304 50.87 45.37 33.64
C ARG A 304 51.80 44.77 34.70
N ARG A 305 53.01 45.29 34.81
CA ARG A 305 53.84 45.26 36.02
C ARG A 305 54.64 46.54 36.08
#